data_AF-A0A2J6HWD6-F1
#
_entry.id   AF-A0A2J6HWD6-F1
#
_cell.length_a   1.000
_cell.length_b   1.000
_cell.length_c   1.000
_cell.angle_alpha   90.00
_cell.angle_beta   90.00
_cell.angle_gamma   90.00
#
_symmetry.space_group_name_H-M   'P 1'
#
loop_
_entity.id
_entity.type
_entity.pdbx_description
1 polymer ?
#
loop_
_entity_poly.entity_id
_entity_poly.type
_entity_poly.pdbx_seq_one_letter_code
_entity_poly.pdbx_strand_id
1 'polypeptide(L)'
;GEFGNGYFGFKIENPGETFYGWIKVNAYFVSVTIEEMAISGETVMIQEHPAISESSGIFPNPCTDVITIFSDIPIQKNSNYEIVNRYGQVVKIGTLAAGDLKINTAKLNSGLYILRVLSETKNNLQFKFIKQ
;
A
#
# COMPACT_ATOMS: atom_id res chain seq x y z
N GLY A 1 -8.28 -22.62 47.11
CA GLY A 1 -9.29 -21.56 47.05
C GLY A 1 -9.05 -20.80 45.78
N GLU A 2 -10.05 -20.79 44.93
CA GLU A 2 -10.02 -20.07 43.66
C GLU A 2 -10.43 -18.62 43.95
N PHE A 3 -9.67 -17.66 43.43
CA PHE A 3 -10.08 -16.25 43.47
C PHE A 3 -11.11 -15.92 42.38
N GLY A 4 -11.25 -16.82 41.40
CA GLY A 4 -12.20 -16.74 40.31
C GLY A 4 -11.59 -16.17 39.03
N ASN A 5 -12.48 -15.81 38.10
CA ASN A 5 -12.11 -15.28 36.80
C ASN A 5 -11.81 -13.77 36.87
N GLY A 6 -10.71 -13.37 36.25
CA GLY A 6 -10.32 -11.97 36.04
C GLY A 6 -10.06 -11.69 34.56
N TYR A 7 -10.08 -10.41 34.18
CA TYR A 7 -9.75 -9.97 32.84
C TYR A 7 -8.64 -8.92 32.90
N PHE A 8 -7.60 -9.10 32.08
CA PHE A 8 -6.56 -8.10 31.85
C PHE A 8 -6.74 -7.51 30.46
N GLY A 9 -6.97 -6.20 30.38
CA GLY A 9 -6.88 -5.47 29.12
C GLY A 9 -5.44 -5.04 28.84
N PHE A 10 -5.03 -5.06 27.57
CA PHE A 10 -3.74 -4.57 27.15
C PHE A 10 -3.83 -3.76 25.84
N LYS A 11 -2.90 -2.82 25.69
CA LYS A 11 -2.70 -2.00 24.49
C LYS A 11 -1.24 -2.15 24.06
N ILE A 12 -1.00 -2.46 22.80
CA ILE A 12 0.35 -2.50 22.20
C ILE A 12 0.39 -1.40 21.15
N GLU A 13 1.34 -0.48 21.32
CA GLU A 13 1.56 0.65 20.42
C GLU A 13 2.85 0.43 19.63
N ASN A 14 2.70 0.26 18.31
CA ASN A 14 3.80 0.29 17.36
C ASN A 14 3.67 1.54 16.48
N PRO A 15 4.75 2.04 15.84
CA PRO A 15 4.65 3.11 14.87
C PRO A 15 3.70 2.73 13.71
N GLY A 16 2.49 3.29 13.69
CA GLY A 16 1.47 3.06 12.65
C GLY A 16 0.48 1.93 12.91
N GLU A 17 0.60 1.19 14.01
CA GLU A 17 -0.32 0.10 14.37
C GLU A 17 -0.64 0.13 15.86
N THR A 18 -1.93 -0.01 16.19
CA THR A 18 -2.38 -0.14 17.58
C THR A 18 -3.20 -1.42 17.72
N PHE A 19 -2.79 -2.26 18.66
CA PHE A 19 -3.52 -3.47 19.02
C PHE A 19 -4.13 -3.31 20.40
N TYR A 20 -5.41 -3.66 20.50
CA TYR A 20 -6.10 -3.82 21.79
C TYR A 20 -6.38 -5.29 21.99
N GLY A 21 -6.32 -5.75 23.23
CA GLY A 21 -6.69 -7.11 23.54
C GLY A 21 -7.07 -7.29 24.98
N TRP A 22 -7.59 -8.48 25.27
CA TRP A 22 -7.87 -8.90 26.61
C TRP A 22 -7.44 -10.35 26.82
N ILE A 23 -7.10 -10.67 28.06
CA ILE A 23 -6.77 -12.00 28.52
C ILE A 23 -7.69 -12.32 29.69
N LYS A 24 -8.48 -13.38 29.57
CA LYS A 24 -9.24 -13.95 30.68
C LYS A 24 -8.31 -14.89 31.43
N VAL A 25 -8.19 -14.66 32.72
CA VAL A 25 -7.37 -15.45 33.62
C VAL A 25 -8.22 -16.08 34.70
N ASN A 26 -7.81 -17.25 35.16
CA ASN A 26 -8.31 -17.86 36.38
C ASN A 26 -7.20 -17.89 37.43
N ALA A 27 -7.43 -17.23 38.56
CA ALA A 27 -6.40 -17.05 39.59
C ALA A 27 -6.62 -18.00 40.78
N TYR A 28 -5.54 -18.67 41.16
CA TYR A 28 -5.42 -19.53 42.33
C TYR A 28 -4.38 -18.94 43.28
N PHE A 29 -4.29 -19.47 44.50
CA PHE A 29 -3.34 -19.02 45.52
C PHE A 29 -1.87 -18.96 45.08
N VAL A 30 -1.46 -19.81 44.15
CA VAL A 30 -0.05 -19.94 43.73
C VAL A 30 0.12 -20.01 42.21
N SER A 31 -0.95 -19.87 41.45
CA SER A 31 -0.91 -19.99 39.99
C SER A 31 -1.98 -19.13 39.34
N VAL A 32 -1.71 -18.71 38.11
CA VAL A 32 -2.67 -18.05 37.23
C VAL A 32 -2.70 -18.83 35.94
N THR A 33 -3.90 -19.20 35.49
CA THR A 33 -4.11 -19.89 34.21
C THR A 33 -4.71 -18.91 33.22
N ILE A 34 -4.21 -18.89 31.99
CA ILE A 34 -4.84 -18.16 30.89
C ILE A 34 -5.90 -19.08 30.29
N GLU A 35 -7.15 -18.65 30.29
CA GLU A 35 -8.26 -19.43 29.73
C GLU A 35 -8.52 -19.03 28.28
N GLU A 36 -8.61 -17.72 28.04
CA GLU A 36 -8.95 -17.17 26.73
C GLU A 36 -8.20 -15.86 26.52
N MET A 37 -7.93 -15.56 25.26
CA MET A 37 -7.43 -14.26 24.86
C MET A 37 -8.01 -13.85 23.51
N ALA A 38 -8.27 -12.55 23.37
CA ALA A 38 -8.61 -11.97 22.10
C ALA A 38 -7.72 -10.76 21.85
N ILE A 39 -7.31 -10.59 20.60
CA ILE A 39 -6.57 -9.44 20.12
C ILE A 39 -7.30 -8.89 18.90
N SER A 40 -7.53 -7.58 18.91
CA SER A 40 -8.09 -6.82 17.82
C SER A 40 -7.12 -5.70 17.49
N GLY A 41 -6.47 -5.82 16.33
CA GLY A 41 -5.74 -4.71 15.74
C GLY A 41 -6.64 -3.97 14.78
N GLU A 42 -6.57 -2.64 14.79
CA GLU A 42 -6.78 -1.92 13.54
C GLU A 42 -5.52 -2.20 12.72
N THR A 43 -5.55 -3.25 11.91
CA THR A 43 -4.51 -3.44 10.91
C THR A 43 -4.67 -2.31 9.89
N VAL A 44 -3.89 -1.25 10.04
CA VAL A 44 -3.51 -0.43 8.88
C VAL A 44 -2.45 -1.22 8.10
N MET A 45 -2.81 -2.43 7.69
CA MET A 45 -2.06 -3.26 6.76
C MET A 45 -2.92 -3.55 5.54
N ILE A 46 -3.48 -2.49 5.01
CA ILE A 46 -3.19 -2.19 3.62
C ILE A 46 -2.19 -1.04 3.78
N GLN A 47 -0.95 -1.20 3.33
CA GLN A 47 -0.25 -0.02 2.83
C GLN A 47 -1.15 0.40 1.67
N GLU A 48 -2.18 1.20 1.97
CA GLU A 48 -3.03 1.79 0.95
C GLU A 48 -2.01 2.49 0.09
N HIS A 49 -1.72 1.87 -1.05
CA HIS A 49 -1.15 2.56 -2.18
C HIS A 49 -2.00 3.81 -2.25
N PRO A 50 -1.46 4.99 -1.86
CA PRO A 50 -2.26 6.09 -1.30
C PRO A 50 -3.45 6.19 -2.20
N ALA A 51 -4.64 5.85 -1.65
CA ALA A 51 -5.86 5.68 -2.43
C ALA A 51 -5.82 6.81 -3.43
N ILE A 52 -5.63 6.45 -4.71
CA ILE A 52 -5.34 7.42 -5.77
C ILE A 52 -6.40 8.47 -5.54
N SER A 53 -6.00 9.65 -5.04
CA SER A 53 -6.96 10.70 -4.75
C SER A 53 -7.77 10.82 -6.03
N GLU A 54 -9.09 11.01 -5.99
CA GLU A 54 -9.91 11.03 -7.22
C GLU A 54 -9.36 11.98 -8.32
N SER A 55 -8.42 12.83 -7.93
CA SER A 55 -7.60 13.77 -8.69
C SER A 55 -6.25 13.28 -9.25
N SER A 56 -5.83 12.02 -9.07
CA SER A 56 -4.60 11.47 -9.65
C SER A 56 -4.91 10.35 -10.65
N GLY A 57 -4.12 10.21 -11.72
CA GLY A 57 -4.38 9.20 -12.73
C GLY A 57 -3.48 9.28 -13.96
N ILE A 58 -3.88 8.55 -14.99
CA ILE A 58 -3.22 8.54 -16.30
C ILE A 58 -4.21 8.67 -17.44
N PHE A 59 -3.87 9.50 -18.43
CA PHE A 59 -4.66 9.66 -19.66
C PHE A 59 -3.76 9.68 -20.91
N PRO A 60 -4.27 9.26 -22.08
CA PRO A 60 -5.52 8.52 -22.25
C PRO A 60 -5.40 7.10 -21.66
N ASN A 61 -6.53 6.53 -21.27
CA ASN A 61 -6.65 5.11 -20.93
C ASN A 61 -8.00 4.62 -21.49
N PRO A 62 -8.02 3.77 -22.53
CA PRO A 62 -6.87 3.12 -23.18
C PRO A 62 -5.90 4.07 -23.92
N CYS A 63 -4.64 3.67 -24.08
CA CYS A 63 -3.61 4.46 -24.78
C CYS A 63 -3.07 3.77 -26.03
N THR A 64 -2.50 4.56 -26.95
CA THR A 64 -1.78 4.08 -28.14
C THR A 64 -0.28 4.30 -28.02
N ASP A 65 0.18 5.56 -27.90
CA ASP A 65 1.61 5.87 -28.02
C ASP A 65 2.21 6.55 -26.80
N VAL A 66 1.41 7.34 -26.10
CA VAL A 66 1.84 8.17 -24.98
C VAL A 66 0.77 8.16 -23.90
N ILE A 67 1.20 8.05 -22.65
CA ILE A 67 0.36 8.33 -21.47
C ILE A 67 0.91 9.55 -20.74
N THR A 68 0.04 10.33 -20.12
CA THR A 68 0.37 11.47 -19.26
C THR A 68 -0.11 11.17 -17.85
N ILE A 69 0.76 11.36 -16.87
CA ILE A 69 0.42 11.25 -15.45
C ILE A 69 -0.08 12.60 -14.95
N PHE A 70 -1.16 12.59 -14.18
CA PHE A 70 -1.61 13.73 -13.38
C PHE A 70 -1.72 13.29 -11.93
N SER A 71 -1.36 14.18 -11.01
CA SER A 71 -1.33 13.88 -9.58
C SER A 71 -1.43 15.17 -8.79
N ASP A 72 -2.27 15.19 -7.77
CA ASP A 72 -2.32 16.30 -6.81
C ASP A 72 -1.09 16.30 -5.88
N ILE A 73 -0.48 15.14 -5.70
CA ILE A 73 0.78 15.01 -4.98
C ILE A 73 1.91 15.33 -5.96
N PRO A 74 2.80 16.30 -5.67
CA PRO A 74 3.92 16.62 -6.53
C PRO A 74 4.83 15.41 -6.76
N ILE A 75 5.00 15.02 -8.02
CA ILE A 75 6.00 14.04 -8.42
C ILE A 75 7.36 14.71 -8.37
N GLN A 76 8.31 14.10 -7.65
CA GLN A 76 9.65 14.65 -7.50
C GLN A 76 10.37 14.73 -8.86
N LYS A 77 11.26 15.70 -8.99
CA LYS A 77 12.11 15.80 -10.18
C LYS A 77 12.97 14.55 -10.28
N ASN A 78 13.08 14.00 -11.49
CA ASN A 78 13.87 12.80 -11.77
C ASN A 78 13.40 11.55 -11.04
N SER A 79 12.10 11.44 -10.72
CA SER A 79 11.54 10.18 -10.23
C SER A 79 11.70 9.07 -11.26
N ASN A 80 12.16 7.91 -10.82
CA ASN A 80 12.22 6.72 -11.65
C ASN A 80 10.82 6.14 -11.82
N TYR A 81 10.57 5.51 -12.96
CA TYR A 81 9.35 4.77 -13.20
C TYR A 81 9.65 3.41 -13.82
N GLU A 82 8.75 2.48 -13.59
CA GLU A 82 8.72 1.18 -14.23
C GLU A 82 7.31 0.86 -14.76
N ILE A 83 7.25 0.20 -15.90
CA ILE A 83 6.02 -0.39 -16.44
C ILE A 83 6.14 -1.90 -16.34
N VAL A 84 5.13 -2.51 -15.75
CA VAL A 84 5.06 -3.94 -15.48
C VAL A 84 3.87 -4.52 -16.25
N ASN A 85 4.07 -5.66 -16.90
CA ASN A 85 2.99 -6.37 -17.59
C ASN A 85 2.13 -7.21 -16.63
N ARG A 86 1.06 -7.83 -17.14
CA ARG A 86 0.17 -8.71 -16.36
C ARG A 86 0.85 -9.93 -15.72
N TYR A 87 2.06 -10.29 -16.17
CA TYR A 87 2.85 -11.39 -15.62
C TYR A 87 3.84 -10.91 -14.54
N GLY A 88 3.82 -9.63 -14.17
CA GLY A 88 4.75 -9.06 -13.19
C GLY A 88 6.13 -8.74 -13.76
N GLN A 89 6.34 -8.82 -15.08
CA GLN A 89 7.64 -8.53 -15.70
C GLN A 89 7.77 -7.04 -16.01
N VAL A 90 8.91 -6.44 -15.65
CA VAL A 90 9.26 -5.07 -16.02
C VAL A 90 9.57 -5.02 -17.52
N VAL A 91 8.75 -4.28 -18.26
CA VAL A 91 8.87 -4.14 -19.73
C VAL A 91 9.42 -2.79 -20.16
N LYS A 92 9.43 -1.81 -19.25
CA LYS A 92 10.02 -0.48 -19.49
C LYS A 92 10.46 0.12 -18.16
N ILE A 93 11.62 0.76 -18.17
CA ILE A 93 12.10 1.63 -17.09
C ILE A 93 12.46 2.99 -17.66
N GLY A 94 12.41 4.02 -16.83
CA GLY A 94 12.90 5.34 -17.20
C GLY A 94 12.82 6.32 -16.05
N THR A 95 13.06 7.58 -16.37
CA THR A 95 13.05 8.69 -15.41
C THR A 95 12.15 9.79 -15.94
N LEU A 96 11.30 10.34 -15.08
CA LEU A 96 10.44 11.48 -15.41
C LEU A 96 11.26 12.76 -15.35
N ALA A 97 11.29 13.51 -16.45
CA ALA A 97 11.92 14.82 -16.47
C ALA A 97 11.06 15.84 -15.72
N ALA A 98 11.69 16.88 -15.17
CA ALA A 98 11.00 17.90 -14.39
C ALA A 98 9.88 18.58 -15.22
N GLY A 99 8.62 18.42 -14.81
CA GLY A 99 7.45 18.98 -15.49
C GLY A 99 6.98 18.20 -16.72
N ASP A 100 7.70 17.16 -17.14
CA ASP A 100 7.26 16.25 -18.21
C ASP A 100 6.78 14.93 -17.62
N LEU A 101 5.46 14.80 -17.54
CA LEU A 101 4.78 13.62 -17.03
C LEU A 101 4.33 12.68 -18.13
N LYS A 102 4.92 12.80 -19.34
CA LYS A 102 4.61 11.95 -20.48
C LYS A 102 5.53 10.74 -20.53
N ILE A 103 4.94 9.58 -20.80
CA ILE A 103 5.67 8.31 -20.99
C ILE A 103 5.31 7.73 -22.35
N ASN A 104 6.32 7.46 -23.18
CA ASN A 104 6.16 6.78 -24.45
C ASN A 104 5.93 5.28 -24.25
N THR A 105 4.77 4.82 -24.72
CA THR A 105 4.26 3.44 -24.67
C THR A 105 4.11 2.80 -26.07
N ALA A 106 4.48 3.48 -27.15
CA ALA A 106 4.28 3.04 -28.54
C ALA A 106 4.90 1.67 -28.86
N LYS A 107 6.01 1.32 -28.19
CA LYS A 107 6.71 0.03 -28.37
C LYS A 107 6.16 -1.11 -27.50
N LEU A 108 5.15 -0.84 -26.67
CA LEU A 108 4.50 -1.87 -25.87
C LEU A 108 3.45 -2.60 -26.72
N ASN A 109 3.35 -3.90 -26.53
CA ASN A 109 2.27 -4.69 -27.12
C ASN A 109 0.92 -4.33 -26.48
N SER A 110 -0.18 -4.59 -27.17
CA SER A 110 -1.53 -4.40 -26.62
C SER A 110 -1.75 -5.27 -25.39
N GLY A 111 -2.34 -4.72 -24.34
CA GLY A 111 -2.56 -5.46 -23.10
C GLY A 111 -2.71 -4.60 -21.85
N LEU A 112 -2.75 -5.27 -20.71
CA LEU A 112 -2.86 -4.65 -19.40
C LEU A 112 -1.49 -4.41 -18.77
N TYR A 113 -1.31 -3.20 -18.24
CA TYR A 113 -0.07 -2.77 -17.62
C TYR A 113 -0.28 -2.02 -16.31
N ILE A 114 0.74 -2.05 -15.48
CA ILE A 114 0.88 -1.30 -14.24
C ILE A 114 2.07 -0.37 -14.39
N LEU A 115 1.85 0.93 -14.30
CA LEU A 115 2.89 1.95 -14.16
C LEU A 115 3.15 2.17 -12.67
N ARG A 116 4.42 2.13 -12.26
CA ARG A 116 4.87 2.52 -10.91
C ARG A 116 5.84 3.68 -11.02
N VAL A 117 5.61 4.73 -10.25
CA VAL A 117 6.54 5.85 -10.07
C VAL A 117 7.18 5.69 -8.70
N LEU A 118 8.50 5.53 -8.70
CA LEU A 118 9.31 5.29 -7.52
C LEU A 118 9.72 6.63 -6.93
N SER A 119 9.39 6.84 -5.66
CA SER A 119 9.76 8.03 -4.89
C SER A 119 10.65 7.63 -3.73
N GLU A 120 11.70 8.41 -3.47
CA GLU A 120 12.60 8.18 -2.33
C GLU A 120 11.88 8.38 -0.98
N THR A 121 10.81 9.19 -0.95
CA THR A 121 10.10 9.56 0.27
C THR A 121 8.82 8.74 0.53
N LYS A 122 8.87 7.42 0.29
CA LYS A 122 7.80 6.42 0.59
C LYS A 122 6.49 6.52 -0.19
N ASN A 123 6.22 7.59 -0.94
CA ASN A 123 5.00 7.74 -1.74
C ASN A 123 5.21 7.21 -3.17
N ASN A 124 5.25 5.89 -3.33
CA ASN A 124 5.23 5.29 -4.65
C ASN A 124 3.83 5.47 -5.25
N LEU A 125 3.72 5.97 -6.48
CA LEU A 125 2.43 6.06 -7.20
C LEU A 125 2.29 4.86 -8.13
N GLN A 126 1.08 4.32 -8.27
CA GLN A 126 0.80 3.18 -9.12
C GLN A 126 -0.49 3.40 -9.88
N PHE A 127 -0.43 3.20 -11.19
CA PHE A 127 -1.54 3.41 -12.09
C PHE A 127 -1.72 2.20 -13.01
N LYS A 128 -2.98 1.82 -13.25
CA LYS A 128 -3.33 0.74 -14.17
C LYS A 128 -3.82 1.32 -15.49
N PHE A 129 -3.31 0.83 -16.63
CA PHE A 129 -3.82 1.20 -17.95
C PHE A 129 -3.89 0.04 -18.93
N ILE A 130 -4.63 0.29 -20.01
CA ILE A 130 -4.79 -0.61 -21.14
C ILE A 130 -4.08 0.01 -22.36
N LYS A 131 -3.18 -0.74 -22.98
CA LYS A 131 -2.54 -0.41 -24.26
C LYS A 131 -3.32 -1.07 -25.40
N GLN A 132 -3.63 -0.30 -26.45
CA GLN A 132 -4.25 -0.77 -27.69
C GLN A 132 -3.24 -0.95 -28.82
#